data_AF-A0A323U3T6-F1
#
_entry.id   AF-A0A323U3T6-F1
#
_cell.length_a   1.000
_cell.length_b   1.000
_cell.length_c   1.000
_cell.angle_alpha   90.00
_cell.angle_beta   90.00
_cell.angle_gamma   90.00
#
_symmetry.space_group_name_H-M   'P 1'
#
loop_
_entity.id
_entity.type
_entity.pdbx_description
1 polymer ?
#
loop_
_entity_poly.entity_id
_entity_poly.type
_entity_poly.pdbx_seq_one_letter_code
_entity_poly.pdbx_strand_id
1 'polypeptide(L)'
;MIWDSISIKKIEDNDCDFFKKFSVKYSMVMFASLMKLSIFEKLSLEELEVYIKEKEKKSKIEMQEIEAIFLGMGLEIETSVLEEEREFSLKNIYNDQFKGKNILEIFEVISNIEEFISLFIIVEDILMKFLNNKGESTNKSSEIIENLIIFLKKENKKSKFLKEMKDKTYLKNFKDLKEIWSLLRKIRNLIAHSYGDMNEENIEVINKMIQKIISILDISTWLLLSNMDSLLNPFEGISERNDIINRPFFKEGYIIPFDSITCRFFRNFFIYFMESLNETFKN
;
A
#
# COMPACT_ATOMS: atom_id res chain seq x y z
N MET A 1 5.05 12.28 15.10
CA MET A 1 3.88 12.35 14.20
C MET A 1 4.37 12.07 12.78
N ILE A 2 3.87 11.02 12.12
CA ILE A 2 4.45 10.41 10.90
C ILE A 2 4.23 11.23 9.60
N TRP A 3 3.54 12.37 9.71
CA TRP A 3 2.98 13.18 8.62
C TRP A 3 3.87 14.32 8.11
N ASP A 4 4.92 14.69 8.86
CA ASP A 4 5.68 15.94 8.62
C ASP A 4 6.70 15.87 7.45
N SER A 5 6.73 14.78 6.67
CA SER A 5 7.77 14.57 5.63
C SER A 5 7.25 14.09 4.28
N ILE A 6 6.17 14.69 3.76
CA ILE A 6 5.69 14.35 2.43
C ILE A 6 5.25 15.57 1.65
N SER A 7 6.10 15.98 0.71
CA SER A 7 5.70 16.85 -0.37
C SER A 7 5.91 16.11 -1.68
N ILE A 8 4.81 15.87 -2.41
CA ILE A 8 4.89 15.75 -3.86
C ILE A 8 5.35 17.11 -4.39
N LYS A 9 6.17 17.12 -5.44
CA LYS A 9 6.58 18.36 -6.09
C LYS A 9 5.36 19.23 -6.43
N LYS A 10 5.49 20.54 -6.19
CA LYS A 10 4.47 21.53 -6.57
C LYS A 10 4.23 21.48 -8.07
N ILE A 11 2.97 21.47 -8.47
CA ILE A 11 2.58 21.50 -9.89
C ILE A 11 3.04 22.82 -10.53
N GLU A 12 3.71 22.69 -11.66
CA GLU A 12 4.13 23.77 -12.56
C GLU A 12 3.32 23.74 -13.87
N ASP A 13 3.26 24.86 -14.59
CA ASP A 13 2.43 24.98 -15.80
C ASP A 13 2.84 23.99 -16.90
N ASN A 14 4.14 23.75 -17.06
CA ASN A 14 4.70 22.82 -18.06
C ASN A 14 4.70 21.35 -17.60
N ASP A 15 4.17 21.01 -16.42
CA ASP A 15 4.02 19.61 -16.01
C ASP A 15 3.03 18.86 -16.91
N CYS A 16 3.29 17.57 -17.08
CA CYS A 16 2.46 16.68 -17.88
C CYS A 16 1.08 16.48 -17.23
N ASP A 17 0.03 16.38 -18.05
CA ASP A 17 -1.35 16.18 -17.56
C ASP A 17 -1.52 14.92 -16.71
N PHE A 18 -0.79 13.84 -17.02
CA PHE A 18 -0.84 12.62 -16.22
C PHE A 18 -0.32 12.86 -14.80
N PHE A 19 0.70 13.72 -14.64
CA PHE A 19 1.30 14.04 -13.35
C PHE A 19 0.41 14.99 -12.55
N LYS A 20 -0.22 15.98 -13.21
CA LYS A 20 -1.23 16.84 -12.59
C LYS A 20 -2.39 16.00 -12.02
N LYS A 21 -2.88 15.02 -12.79
CA LYS A 21 -3.92 14.07 -12.33
C LYS A 21 -3.44 13.20 -11.17
N PHE A 22 -2.20 12.71 -11.22
CA PHE A 22 -1.59 11.96 -10.12
C PHE A 22 -1.55 12.80 -8.84
N SER A 23 -1.07 14.04 -8.91
CA SER A 23 -0.92 14.92 -7.75
C SER A 23 -2.25 15.19 -7.05
N VAL A 24 -3.33 15.45 -7.81
CA VAL A 24 -4.67 15.64 -7.23
C VAL A 24 -5.15 14.36 -6.52
N LYS A 25 -5.07 13.20 -7.19
CA LYS A 25 -5.51 11.92 -6.62
C LYS A 25 -4.68 11.52 -5.40
N TYR A 26 -3.37 11.70 -5.46
CA TYR A 26 -2.45 11.51 -4.34
C TYR A 26 -2.86 12.38 -3.15
N SER A 27 -3.10 13.66 -3.38
CA SER A 27 -3.49 14.61 -2.34
C SER A 27 -4.82 14.22 -1.67
N MET A 28 -5.77 13.68 -2.45
CA MET A 28 -7.02 13.14 -1.90
C MET A 28 -6.80 11.90 -1.02
N VAL A 29 -5.91 10.98 -1.41
CA VAL A 29 -5.56 9.82 -0.58
C VAL A 29 -4.90 10.27 0.73
N MET A 30 -3.98 11.22 0.67
CA MET A 30 -3.35 11.74 1.87
C MET A 30 -4.35 12.44 2.78
N PHE A 31 -5.25 13.25 2.21
CA PHE A 31 -6.30 13.92 2.97
C PHE A 31 -7.27 12.92 3.63
N ALA A 32 -7.70 11.89 2.90
CA ALA A 32 -8.56 10.85 3.46
C ALA A 32 -7.88 10.09 4.61
N SER A 33 -6.59 9.79 4.45
CA SER A 33 -5.80 9.08 5.46
C SER A 33 -5.60 9.93 6.72
N LEU A 34 -5.36 11.24 6.56
CA LEU A 34 -5.32 12.22 7.65
C LEU A 34 -6.66 12.29 8.41
N MET A 35 -7.77 12.40 7.68
CA MET A 35 -9.10 12.44 8.28
C MET A 35 -9.39 11.17 9.08
N LYS A 36 -9.09 9.99 8.52
CA LYS A 36 -9.25 8.70 9.20
C LYS A 36 -8.47 8.65 10.51
N LEU A 37 -7.17 8.95 10.49
CA LEU A 37 -6.39 8.94 11.73
C LEU A 37 -6.91 9.96 12.75
N SER A 38 -7.27 11.17 12.33
CA SER A 38 -7.80 12.19 13.25
C SER A 38 -9.12 11.79 13.91
N ILE A 39 -9.91 10.93 13.26
CA ILE A 39 -11.13 10.35 13.83
C ILE A 39 -10.75 9.25 14.82
N PHE A 40 -9.82 8.37 14.46
CA PHE A 40 -9.38 7.27 15.33
C PHE A 40 -8.69 7.77 16.60
N GLU A 41 -7.87 8.82 16.52
CA GLU A 41 -7.22 9.42 17.69
C GLU A 41 -8.20 10.03 18.70
N LYS A 42 -9.42 10.36 18.27
CA LYS A 42 -10.45 10.99 19.11
C LYS A 42 -11.44 9.99 19.71
N LEU A 43 -11.50 8.76 19.20
CA LEU A 43 -12.40 7.72 19.67
C LEU A 43 -11.77 6.96 20.84
N SER A 44 -12.53 6.75 21.92
CA SER A 44 -12.12 5.82 22.96
C SER A 44 -12.28 4.36 22.47
N LEU A 45 -11.51 3.47 23.10
CA LEU A 45 -11.66 2.01 22.91
C LEU A 45 -13.11 1.56 23.16
N GLU A 46 -13.72 2.06 24.25
CA GLU A 46 -15.10 1.70 24.59
C GLU A 46 -16.11 2.20 23.56
N GLU A 47 -15.96 3.44 23.08
CA GLU A 47 -16.84 4.01 22.05
C GLU A 47 -16.82 3.18 20.76
N LEU A 48 -15.63 2.70 20.39
CA LEU A 48 -15.46 1.87 19.22
C LEU A 48 -16.03 0.45 19.42
N GLU A 49 -15.84 -0.16 20.59
CA GLU A 49 -16.44 -1.47 20.89
C GLU A 49 -17.97 -1.41 20.84
N VAL A 50 -18.56 -0.33 21.39
CA VAL A 50 -20.01 -0.08 21.31
C VAL A 50 -20.44 0.04 19.85
N TYR A 51 -19.71 0.83 19.05
CA TYR A 51 -19.99 0.98 17.63
C TYR A 51 -19.96 -0.35 16.87
N ILE A 52 -18.94 -1.19 17.11
CA ILE A 52 -18.83 -2.52 16.48
C ILE A 52 -20.03 -3.40 16.87
N LYS A 53 -20.37 -3.48 18.16
CA LYS A 53 -21.51 -4.28 18.65
C LYS A 53 -22.84 -3.81 18.04
N GLU A 54 -23.03 -2.49 17.89
CA GLU A 54 -24.22 -1.93 17.24
C GLU A 54 -24.28 -2.32 15.75
N LYS A 55 -23.14 -2.31 15.05
CA LYS A 55 -23.06 -2.74 13.64
C LYS A 55 -23.33 -4.22 13.46
N GLU A 56 -22.80 -5.07 14.33
CA GLU A 56 -23.10 -6.51 14.33
C GLU A 56 -24.60 -6.75 14.50
N LYS A 57 -25.22 -6.07 15.47
CA LYS A 57 -26.67 -6.16 15.68
C LYS A 57 -27.46 -5.70 14.46
N LYS A 58 -27.06 -4.58 13.83
CA LYS A 58 -27.71 -4.08 12.62
C LYS A 58 -27.57 -5.04 11.44
N SER A 59 -26.40 -5.64 11.25
CA SER A 59 -26.16 -6.61 10.18
C SER A 59 -27.05 -7.85 10.31
N LYS A 60 -27.32 -8.32 11.53
CA LYS A 60 -28.29 -9.41 11.77
C LYS A 60 -29.71 -9.05 11.32
N ILE A 61 -30.14 -7.82 11.57
CA ILE A 61 -31.45 -7.31 11.13
C ILE A 61 -31.50 -7.23 9.60
N GLU A 62 -30.46 -6.67 8.97
CA GLU A 62 -30.37 -6.59 7.50
C GLU A 62 -30.41 -7.99 6.85
N MET A 63 -29.81 -9.00 7.47
CA MET A 63 -29.89 -10.38 6.98
C MET A 63 -31.32 -10.94 7.00
N GLN A 64 -32.08 -10.65 8.06
CA GLN A 64 -33.50 -11.03 8.17
C GLN A 64 -34.36 -10.32 7.12
N GLU A 65 -34.05 -9.06 6.81
CA GLU A 65 -34.73 -8.31 5.74
C GLU A 65 -34.44 -8.91 4.36
N ILE A 66 -33.18 -9.27 4.09
CA ILE A 66 -32.78 -9.95 2.86
C ILE A 66 -33.53 -11.28 2.72
N GLU A 67 -33.60 -12.07 3.80
CA GLU A 67 -34.35 -13.34 3.81
C GLU A 67 -35.82 -13.15 3.45
N ALA A 68 -36.49 -12.17 4.05
CA ALA A 68 -37.89 -11.88 3.76
C ALA A 68 -38.10 -11.55 2.26
N ILE A 69 -37.13 -10.86 1.63
CA ILE A 69 -37.15 -10.59 0.19
C ILE A 69 -37.00 -11.89 -0.61
N PHE A 70 -36.05 -12.75 -0.29
CA PHE A 70 -35.82 -14.01 -0.99
C PHE A 70 -37.01 -14.98 -0.87
N LEU A 71 -37.60 -15.09 0.32
CA LEU A 71 -38.84 -15.85 0.54
C LEU A 71 -39.99 -15.28 -0.28
N GLY A 72 -40.12 -13.95 -0.35
CA GLY A 72 -41.09 -13.27 -1.21
C GLY A 72 -40.88 -13.54 -2.72
N MET A 73 -39.66 -13.90 -3.12
CA MET A 73 -39.31 -14.31 -4.49
C MET A 73 -39.47 -15.81 -4.74
N GLY A 74 -39.88 -16.61 -3.73
CA GLY A 74 -40.00 -18.06 -3.84
C GLY A 74 -38.66 -18.81 -3.83
N LEU A 75 -37.59 -18.17 -3.34
CA LEU A 75 -36.29 -18.78 -3.14
C LEU A 75 -36.17 -19.25 -1.68
N GLU A 76 -35.94 -20.55 -1.47
CA GLU A 76 -35.60 -21.08 -0.14
C GLU A 76 -34.13 -20.79 0.17
N ILE A 77 -33.88 -20.06 1.26
CA ILE A 77 -32.55 -19.95 1.86
C ILE A 77 -32.46 -21.04 2.93
N GLU A 78 -31.38 -21.82 2.96
CA GLU A 78 -31.12 -22.76 4.04
C GLU A 78 -31.04 -22.00 5.38
N THR A 79 -32.01 -22.27 6.27
CA THR A 79 -32.15 -21.65 7.59
C THR A 79 -30.97 -21.91 8.52
N SER A 80 -30.12 -22.91 8.23
CA SER A 80 -28.91 -23.26 8.99
C SER A 80 -27.91 -22.10 9.09
N VAL A 81 -27.85 -21.23 8.08
CA VAL A 81 -26.97 -20.05 7.99
C VAL A 81 -27.29 -19.00 9.07
N LEU A 82 -28.52 -18.97 9.59
CA LEU A 82 -29.02 -17.96 10.56
C LEU A 82 -28.82 -18.37 12.02
N GLU A 83 -28.83 -19.67 12.29
CA GLU A 83 -28.57 -20.24 13.62
C GLU A 83 -27.07 -20.41 13.89
N GLU A 84 -26.22 -20.28 12.87
CA GLU A 84 -24.78 -20.23 13.03
C GLU A 84 -24.37 -19.04 13.91
N GLU A 85 -23.67 -19.32 15.01
CA GLU A 85 -22.92 -18.31 15.75
C GLU A 85 -21.81 -17.75 14.84
N ARG A 86 -22.14 -16.70 14.11
CA ARG A 86 -21.20 -15.94 13.29
C ARG A 86 -20.59 -14.84 14.15
N GLU A 87 -19.39 -15.08 14.65
CA GLU A 87 -18.55 -14.06 15.27
C GLU A 87 -17.77 -13.32 14.18
N PHE A 88 -17.70 -11.99 14.24
CA PHE A 88 -16.57 -11.28 13.63
C PHE A 88 -15.34 -11.72 14.42
N SER A 89 -14.67 -12.78 13.97
CA SER A 89 -13.49 -13.30 14.64
C SER A 89 -12.29 -12.38 14.39
N LEU A 90 -12.38 -11.15 14.90
CA LEU A 90 -11.24 -10.33 15.23
C LEU A 90 -10.31 -11.14 16.13
N LYS A 91 -10.84 -11.97 17.05
CA LYS A 91 -10.07 -12.80 17.98
C LYS A 91 -9.02 -13.69 17.30
N ASN A 92 -9.34 -14.34 16.17
CA ASN A 92 -8.36 -15.14 15.42
C ASN A 92 -7.32 -14.26 14.69
N ILE A 93 -7.69 -13.08 14.20
CA ILE A 93 -6.77 -12.09 13.61
C ILE A 93 -5.88 -11.45 14.71
N TYR A 94 -6.43 -11.24 15.91
CA TYR A 94 -5.81 -10.62 17.07
C TYR A 94 -4.79 -11.53 17.76
N ASN A 95 -5.04 -12.84 17.80
CA ASN A 95 -4.26 -13.76 18.63
C ASN A 95 -2.82 -13.96 18.16
N ASP A 96 -2.54 -13.84 16.87
CA ASP A 96 -1.20 -14.09 16.32
C ASP A 96 -0.44 -12.81 15.94
N GLN A 97 -1.13 -11.77 15.46
CA GLN A 97 -0.48 -10.55 14.93
C GLN A 97 -0.67 -9.30 15.79
N PHE A 98 -1.84 -9.11 16.39
CA PHE A 98 -2.15 -7.91 17.19
C PHE A 98 -2.11 -8.18 18.69
N LYS A 99 -1.55 -9.32 19.09
CA LYS A 99 -1.38 -9.69 20.49
C LYS A 99 -0.49 -8.67 21.19
N GLY A 100 -1.07 -7.93 22.13
CA GLY A 100 -0.39 -6.85 22.86
C GLY A 100 -0.41 -5.49 22.17
N LYS A 101 -1.03 -5.38 20.98
CA LYS A 101 -1.28 -4.08 20.33
C LYS A 101 -2.59 -3.48 20.83
N ASN A 102 -2.62 -2.17 21.01
CA ASN A 102 -3.85 -1.44 21.28
C ASN A 102 -4.62 -1.19 19.97
N ILE A 103 -5.89 -0.80 20.08
CA ILE A 103 -6.76 -0.62 18.91
C ILE A 103 -6.24 0.44 17.92
N LEU A 104 -5.60 1.51 18.41
CA LEU A 104 -5.05 2.57 17.56
C LEU A 104 -3.94 2.02 16.67
N GLU A 105 -3.07 1.16 17.20
CA GLU A 105 -2.02 0.51 16.41
C GLU A 105 -2.60 -0.42 15.33
N ILE A 106 -3.76 -1.04 15.58
CA ILE A 106 -4.45 -1.90 14.61
C ILE A 106 -5.03 -1.04 13.48
N PHE A 107 -5.69 0.06 13.83
CA PHE A 107 -6.19 1.02 12.84
C PHE A 107 -5.10 1.69 12.04
N GLU A 108 -3.93 1.92 12.64
CA GLU A 108 -2.76 2.41 11.91
C GLU A 108 -2.34 1.42 10.82
N VAL A 109 -2.22 0.13 11.14
CA VAL A 109 -1.88 -0.91 10.15
C VAL A 109 -2.91 -0.97 9.02
N ILE A 110 -4.21 -0.98 9.36
CA ILE A 110 -5.29 -1.00 8.37
C ILE A 110 -5.22 0.24 7.48
N SER A 111 -5.06 1.42 8.08
CA SER A 111 -4.99 2.70 7.35
C SER A 111 -3.80 2.72 6.39
N ASN A 112 -2.64 2.20 6.81
CA ASN A 112 -1.46 2.13 5.96
C ASN A 112 -1.64 1.16 4.78
N ILE A 113 -2.28 0.01 5.02
CA ILE A 113 -2.64 -0.95 3.95
C ILE A 113 -3.55 -0.26 2.92
N GLU A 114 -4.57 0.45 3.38
CA GLU A 114 -5.50 1.18 2.51
C GLU A 114 -4.80 2.30 1.72
N GLU A 115 -3.90 3.07 2.35
CA GLU A 115 -3.09 4.08 1.69
C GLU A 115 -2.30 3.46 0.53
N PHE A 116 -1.59 2.36 0.82
CA PHE A 116 -0.78 1.66 -0.19
C PHE A 116 -1.61 1.14 -1.37
N ILE A 117 -2.72 0.44 -1.09
CA ILE A 117 -3.59 -0.10 -2.14
C ILE A 117 -4.15 1.04 -3.00
N SER A 118 -4.60 2.13 -2.37
CA SER A 118 -5.14 3.29 -3.06
C SER A 118 -4.09 3.92 -3.99
N LEU A 119 -2.88 4.15 -3.48
CA LEU A 119 -1.79 4.72 -4.27
C LEU A 119 -1.37 3.81 -5.42
N PHE A 120 -1.24 2.49 -5.17
CA PHE A 120 -0.89 1.53 -6.21
C PHE A 120 -1.90 1.59 -7.36
N ILE A 121 -3.20 1.53 -7.05
CA ILE A 121 -4.28 1.57 -8.05
C ILE A 121 -4.24 2.88 -8.84
N ILE A 122 -4.02 4.02 -8.17
CA ILE A 122 -3.92 5.33 -8.82
C ILE A 122 -2.77 5.37 -9.81
N VAL A 123 -1.58 4.92 -9.40
CA VAL A 123 -0.40 4.88 -10.27
C VAL A 123 -0.63 3.94 -11.45
N GLU A 124 -1.16 2.75 -11.18
CA GLU A 124 -1.49 1.76 -12.21
C GLU A 124 -2.45 2.32 -13.27
N ASP A 125 -3.56 2.91 -12.85
CA ASP A 125 -4.55 3.55 -13.74
C ASP A 125 -3.94 4.67 -14.59
N ILE A 126 -3.11 5.53 -13.97
CA ILE A 126 -2.49 6.66 -14.66
C ILE A 126 -1.48 6.17 -15.69
N LEU A 127 -0.65 5.17 -15.36
CA LEU A 127 0.32 4.61 -16.29
C LEU A 127 -0.35 3.91 -17.47
N MET A 128 -1.41 3.13 -17.22
CA MET A 128 -2.17 2.50 -18.30
C MET A 128 -2.74 3.54 -19.26
N LYS A 129 -3.38 4.59 -18.73
CA LYS A 129 -3.92 5.69 -19.55
C LYS A 129 -2.83 6.43 -20.31
N PHE A 130 -1.69 6.69 -19.65
CA PHE A 130 -0.55 7.34 -20.27
C PHE A 130 -0.01 6.52 -21.46
N LEU A 131 0.22 5.23 -21.28
CA LEU A 131 0.71 4.32 -22.32
C LEU A 131 -0.29 4.14 -23.46
N ASN A 132 -1.57 3.95 -23.14
CA ASN A 132 -2.65 3.82 -24.15
C ASN A 132 -2.78 5.08 -25.00
N ASN A 133 -2.71 6.26 -24.40
CA ASN A 133 -2.73 7.54 -25.12
C ASN A 133 -1.50 7.73 -26.03
N LYS A 134 -0.43 6.97 -25.81
CA LYS A 134 0.78 6.96 -26.63
C LYS A 134 0.84 5.80 -27.63
N GLY A 135 -0.26 5.05 -27.78
CA GLY A 135 -0.38 3.96 -28.75
C GLY A 135 0.22 2.63 -28.30
N GLU A 136 0.67 2.52 -27.04
CA GLU A 136 1.10 1.26 -26.44
C GLU A 136 -0.12 0.57 -25.82
N SER A 137 -0.85 -0.22 -26.61
CA SER A 137 -2.06 -0.92 -26.16
C SER A 137 -1.77 -1.84 -24.97
N THR A 138 -2.06 -1.35 -23.77
CA THR A 138 -1.78 -2.02 -22.50
C THR A 138 -3.12 -2.36 -21.83
N ASN A 139 -3.59 -3.59 -22.06
CA ASN A 139 -4.82 -4.10 -21.45
C ASN A 139 -4.57 -4.90 -20.17
N LYS A 140 -3.29 -5.14 -19.80
CA LYS A 140 -2.91 -5.95 -18.66
C LYS A 140 -2.04 -5.15 -17.67
N SER A 141 -2.53 -5.07 -16.44
CA SER A 141 -1.79 -4.54 -15.28
C SER A 141 -0.41 -5.17 -15.10
N SER A 142 -0.29 -6.46 -15.45
CA SER A 142 0.95 -7.22 -15.32
C SER A 142 2.10 -6.70 -16.20
N GLU A 143 1.80 -6.05 -17.33
CA GLU A 143 2.76 -5.70 -18.37
C GLU A 143 3.14 -4.20 -18.39
N ILE A 144 2.55 -3.38 -17.52
CA ILE A 144 2.71 -1.90 -17.50
C ILE A 144 4.18 -1.46 -17.51
N ILE A 145 5.02 -2.03 -16.63
CA ILE A 145 6.44 -1.66 -16.56
C ILE A 145 7.20 -2.09 -17.81
N GLU A 146 6.84 -3.22 -18.41
CA GLU A 146 7.49 -3.70 -19.63
C GLU A 146 7.17 -2.79 -20.81
N ASN A 147 5.90 -2.43 -20.95
CA ASN A 147 5.41 -1.51 -21.96
C ASN A 147 6.00 -0.12 -21.76
N LEU A 148 6.12 0.37 -20.52
CA LEU A 148 6.81 1.62 -20.22
C LEU A 148 8.28 1.59 -20.64
N ILE A 149 8.99 0.49 -20.38
CA ILE A 149 10.40 0.35 -20.79
C ILE A 149 10.54 0.35 -22.32
N ILE A 150 9.63 -0.33 -23.02
CA ILE A 150 9.58 -0.36 -24.49
C ILE A 150 9.35 1.07 -25.02
N PHE A 151 8.34 1.75 -24.47
CA PHE A 151 7.99 3.12 -24.83
C PHE A 151 9.15 4.10 -24.62
N LEU A 152 9.76 4.09 -23.43
CA LEU A 152 10.91 4.96 -23.11
C LEU A 152 12.11 4.75 -24.05
N LYS A 153 12.28 3.53 -24.56
CA LYS A 153 13.31 3.22 -25.58
C LYS A 153 12.93 3.78 -26.95
N LYS A 154 11.69 3.56 -27.40
CA LYS A 154 11.17 4.07 -28.68
C LYS A 154 11.29 5.60 -28.78
N GLU A 155 10.96 6.29 -27.69
CA GLU A 155 11.03 7.76 -27.59
C GLU A 155 12.45 8.32 -27.34
N ASN A 156 13.48 7.47 -27.28
CA ASN A 156 14.84 7.87 -26.88
C ASN A 156 14.92 8.59 -25.52
N LYS A 157 13.95 8.34 -24.63
CA LYS A 157 13.85 8.97 -23.29
C LYS A 157 14.44 8.11 -22.17
N LYS A 158 14.82 6.86 -22.45
CA LYS A 158 15.42 5.90 -21.49
C LYS A 158 16.48 6.53 -20.58
N SER A 159 17.50 7.16 -21.17
CA SER A 159 18.63 7.67 -20.39
C SER A 159 18.23 8.83 -19.48
N LYS A 160 17.34 9.71 -19.94
CA LYS A 160 16.78 10.80 -19.14
C LYS A 160 15.97 10.24 -17.96
N PHE A 161 15.06 9.31 -18.22
CA PHE A 161 14.26 8.68 -17.16
C PHE A 161 15.10 7.96 -16.09
N LEU A 162 16.10 7.18 -16.51
CA LEU A 162 16.97 6.50 -15.56
C LEU A 162 17.80 7.48 -14.72
N LYS A 163 18.23 8.61 -15.30
CA LYS A 163 18.90 9.67 -14.55
C LYS A 163 17.95 10.25 -13.49
N GLU A 164 16.75 10.68 -13.91
CA GLU A 164 15.74 11.25 -13.01
C GLU A 164 15.36 10.31 -11.86
N MET A 165 15.20 9.01 -12.16
CA MET A 165 14.91 7.99 -11.16
C MET A 165 16.08 7.77 -10.19
N LYS A 166 17.30 7.67 -10.71
CA LYS A 166 18.50 7.45 -9.91
C LYS A 166 18.69 8.57 -8.89
N ASP A 167 18.47 9.81 -9.33
CA ASP A 167 18.62 11.00 -8.48
C ASP A 167 17.62 11.01 -7.30
N LYS A 168 16.49 10.30 -7.41
CA LYS A 168 15.44 10.25 -6.36
C LYS A 168 15.36 8.93 -5.58
N THR A 169 15.75 7.80 -6.17
CA THR A 169 15.47 6.44 -5.63
C THR A 169 16.69 5.52 -5.53
N TYR A 170 17.86 5.97 -5.96
CA TYR A 170 19.10 5.18 -6.14
C TYR A 170 19.02 4.04 -7.17
N LEU A 171 17.89 3.85 -7.85
CA LEU A 171 17.73 2.81 -8.87
C LEU A 171 18.60 3.12 -10.09
N LYS A 172 19.48 2.18 -10.44
CA LYS A 172 20.53 2.39 -11.45
C LYS A 172 20.05 1.97 -12.84
N ASN A 173 19.12 1.02 -12.91
CA ASN A 173 18.70 0.43 -14.18
C ASN A 173 17.23 -0.09 -14.17
N PHE A 174 16.74 -0.53 -15.32
CA PHE A 174 15.37 -1.05 -15.46
C PHE A 174 15.13 -2.42 -14.79
N LYS A 175 16.17 -3.23 -14.57
CA LYS A 175 16.04 -4.48 -13.80
C LYS A 175 15.66 -4.15 -12.36
N ASP A 176 16.30 -3.14 -11.77
CA ASP A 176 16.01 -2.67 -10.41
C ASP A 176 14.53 -2.24 -10.27
N LEU A 177 14.05 -1.45 -11.23
CA LEU A 177 12.63 -1.03 -11.30
C LEU A 177 11.68 -2.24 -11.39
N LYS A 178 12.00 -3.23 -12.23
CA LYS A 178 11.18 -4.44 -12.37
C LYS A 178 11.11 -5.23 -11.07
N GLU A 179 12.21 -5.39 -10.34
CA GLU A 179 12.25 -6.12 -9.06
C GLU A 179 11.40 -5.43 -8.00
N ILE A 180 11.52 -4.11 -7.84
CA ILE A 180 10.68 -3.37 -6.88
C ILE A 180 9.21 -3.46 -7.27
N TRP A 181 8.88 -3.20 -8.53
CA TRP A 181 7.49 -3.27 -8.99
C TRP A 181 6.87 -4.66 -8.80
N SER A 182 7.67 -5.72 -9.02
CA SER A 182 7.26 -7.09 -8.75
C SER A 182 6.91 -7.31 -7.28
N LEU A 183 7.74 -6.78 -6.35
CA LEU A 183 7.45 -6.85 -4.91
C LEU A 183 6.13 -6.14 -4.57
N LEU A 184 5.97 -4.90 -5.04
CA LEU A 184 4.75 -4.13 -4.80
C LEU A 184 3.51 -4.87 -5.30
N ARG A 185 3.60 -5.47 -6.49
CA ARG A 185 2.50 -6.26 -7.07
C ARG A 185 2.20 -7.52 -6.25
N LYS A 186 3.23 -8.24 -5.80
CA LYS A 186 3.05 -9.44 -4.96
C LYS A 186 2.37 -9.08 -3.64
N ILE A 187 2.79 -7.99 -2.99
CA ILE A 187 2.17 -7.46 -1.76
C ILE A 187 0.71 -7.06 -2.03
N ARG A 188 0.46 -6.27 -3.08
CA ARG A 188 -0.90 -5.83 -3.47
C ARG A 188 -1.82 -7.02 -3.75
N ASN A 189 -1.32 -8.04 -4.46
CA ASN A 189 -2.09 -9.25 -4.74
C ASN A 189 -2.37 -10.05 -3.47
N LEU A 190 -1.41 -10.16 -2.55
CA LEU A 190 -1.62 -10.85 -1.28
C LEU A 190 -2.70 -10.14 -0.44
N ILE A 191 -2.61 -8.81 -0.33
CA ILE A 191 -3.62 -8.01 0.36
C ILE A 191 -4.99 -8.17 -0.29
N ALA A 192 -5.07 -8.14 -1.63
CA ALA A 192 -6.35 -8.21 -2.33
C ALA A 192 -7.03 -9.58 -2.26
N HIS A 193 -6.27 -10.68 -2.16
CA HIS A 193 -6.80 -12.05 -2.25
C HIS A 193 -6.83 -12.80 -0.91
N SER A 194 -5.94 -12.48 0.02
CA SER A 194 -5.87 -13.13 1.34
C SER A 194 -5.87 -12.12 2.49
N TYR A 195 -6.23 -10.86 2.24
CA TYR A 195 -6.10 -9.77 3.22
C TYR A 195 -4.67 -9.62 3.77
N GLY A 196 -3.68 -10.14 3.04
CA GLY A 196 -2.28 -10.11 3.41
C GLY A 196 -1.85 -11.29 4.27
N ASP A 197 -2.72 -12.28 4.51
CA ASP A 197 -2.38 -13.52 5.20
C ASP A 197 -1.25 -14.27 4.46
N MET A 198 -0.20 -14.61 5.20
CA MET A 198 1.03 -15.18 4.71
C MET A 198 1.13 -16.66 5.08
N ASN A 199 1.44 -17.51 4.10
CA ASN A 199 1.90 -18.88 4.30
C ASN A 199 3.43 -18.97 4.13
N GLU A 200 4.03 -20.12 4.45
CA GLU A 200 5.49 -20.33 4.36
C GLU A 200 6.05 -19.99 2.97
N GLU A 201 5.34 -20.36 1.90
CA GLU A 201 5.74 -20.07 0.52
C GLU A 201 5.79 -18.56 0.25
N ASN A 202 4.75 -17.82 0.65
CA ASN A 202 4.67 -16.38 0.48
C ASN A 202 5.79 -15.67 1.25
N ILE A 203 6.09 -16.13 2.46
CA ILE A 203 7.16 -15.61 3.30
C ILE A 203 8.51 -15.78 2.61
N GLU A 204 8.81 -16.99 2.13
CA GLU A 204 10.07 -17.29 1.47
C GLU A 204 10.25 -16.43 0.20
N VAL A 205 9.20 -16.32 -0.61
CA VAL A 205 9.21 -15.52 -1.84
C VAL A 205 9.41 -14.03 -1.54
N ILE A 206 8.64 -13.45 -0.63
CA ILE A 206 8.74 -12.02 -0.27
C ILE A 206 10.12 -11.72 0.33
N ASN A 207 10.62 -12.57 1.23
CA ASN A 207 11.96 -12.41 1.79
C ASN A 207 13.05 -12.44 0.72
N LYS A 208 12.99 -13.38 -0.23
CA LYS A 208 13.93 -13.42 -1.36
C LYS A 208 13.90 -12.14 -2.18
N MET A 209 12.71 -11.57 -2.42
CA MET A 209 12.54 -10.31 -3.16
C MET A 209 13.08 -9.10 -2.39
N ILE A 210 12.82 -9.02 -1.08
CA ILE A 210 13.37 -7.99 -0.20
C ILE A 210 14.90 -8.05 -0.19
N GLN A 211 15.49 -9.23 -0.04
CA GLN A 211 16.95 -9.40 -0.05
C GLN A 211 17.58 -8.93 -1.37
N LYS A 212 16.94 -9.22 -2.51
CA LYS A 212 17.37 -8.68 -3.82
C LYS A 212 17.32 -7.15 -3.83
N ILE A 213 16.25 -6.54 -3.33
CA ILE A 213 16.11 -5.08 -3.29
C ILE A 213 17.17 -4.45 -2.38
N ILE A 214 17.43 -5.04 -1.20
CA ILE A 214 18.51 -4.61 -0.31
C ILE A 214 19.86 -4.64 -1.05
N SER A 215 20.13 -5.71 -1.82
CA SER A 215 21.37 -5.82 -2.59
C SER A 215 21.48 -4.77 -3.72
N ILE A 216 20.37 -4.38 -4.35
CA ILE A 216 20.33 -3.35 -5.40
C ILE A 216 20.72 -1.98 -4.86
N LEU A 217 20.25 -1.68 -3.64
CA LEU A 217 20.47 -0.37 -3.04
C LEU A 217 21.95 -0.14 -2.66
N ASP A 218 22.79 -1.18 -2.64
CA ASP A 218 24.25 -1.08 -2.37
C ASP A 218 24.55 -0.42 -1.00
N ILE A 219 23.59 -0.50 -0.10
CA ILE A 219 23.66 0.02 1.26
C ILE A 219 23.87 -1.19 2.15
N SER A 220 24.86 -1.14 3.05
CA SER A 220 24.99 -2.21 4.05
C SER A 220 23.67 -2.34 4.79
N THR A 221 23.19 -3.56 5.02
CA THR A 221 21.91 -3.78 5.73
C THR A 221 21.89 -3.01 7.05
N TRP A 222 23.05 -2.81 7.67
CA TRP A 222 23.25 -1.91 8.80
C TRP A 222 23.01 -0.42 8.45
N LEU A 223 23.61 0.17 7.40
CA LEU A 223 23.32 1.55 6.96
C LEU A 223 21.87 1.78 6.51
N LEU A 224 21.18 0.80 5.92
CA LEU A 224 19.78 0.96 5.49
C LEU A 224 18.84 1.09 6.70
N LEU A 225 19.24 0.50 7.83
CA LEU A 225 18.50 0.49 9.09
C LEU A 225 19.05 1.52 10.09
N SER A 226 20.33 1.94 9.97
CA SER A 226 21.02 2.89 10.85
C SER A 226 21.11 4.31 10.26
N ASN A 227 21.15 4.45 8.93
CA ASN A 227 21.19 5.72 8.19
C ASN A 227 19.89 5.95 7.41
N MET A 228 18.75 5.52 7.97
CA MET A 228 17.46 6.18 7.75
C MET A 228 17.49 7.64 8.28
N ASP A 229 18.59 8.38 8.07
CA ASP A 229 18.84 9.73 8.59
C ASP A 229 18.92 10.77 7.46
N SER A 230 18.97 10.39 6.16
CA SER A 230 19.14 11.39 5.07
C SER A 230 18.11 11.36 3.93
N LEU A 231 17.27 10.34 3.83
CA LEU A 231 16.05 10.33 2.97
C LEU A 231 14.79 9.95 3.75
N LEU A 232 14.96 9.71 5.05
CA LEU A 232 14.00 9.09 5.97
C LEU A 232 14.06 9.80 7.32
N ASN A 233 14.06 11.13 7.35
CA ASN A 233 13.93 11.86 8.62
C ASN A 233 12.48 12.30 8.91
N PRO A 234 11.68 11.48 9.62
CA PRO A 234 10.44 11.89 10.27
C PRO A 234 10.53 11.81 11.80
N PHE A 235 11.72 11.98 12.40
CA PHE A 235 11.90 11.80 13.85
C PHE A 235 12.65 12.95 14.51
N GLU A 236 11.94 14.05 14.73
CA GLU A 236 11.99 14.62 16.08
C GLU A 236 11.08 13.75 16.96
N GLY A 237 11.67 12.92 17.84
CA GLY A 237 11.00 12.48 19.06
C GLY A 237 10.70 11.00 19.30
N ILE A 238 11.47 10.02 18.77
CA ILE A 238 11.39 8.64 19.28
C ILE A 238 12.75 8.19 19.81
N SER A 239 12.85 8.07 21.14
CA SER A 239 13.93 7.36 21.82
C SER A 239 13.68 5.87 21.66
N GLU A 240 14.46 5.17 20.84
CA GLU A 240 14.92 3.77 21.00
C GLU A 240 15.39 3.19 19.64
N ARG A 241 16.70 3.31 19.39
CA ARG A 241 17.40 2.83 18.19
C ARG A 241 17.65 1.30 18.15
N ASN A 242 16.91 0.49 18.93
CA ASN A 242 17.34 -0.90 19.22
C ASN A 242 16.57 -2.05 18.56
N ASP A 243 15.46 -1.84 17.84
CA ASP A 243 14.58 -2.99 17.49
C ASP A 243 14.37 -3.31 16.00
N ILE A 244 15.15 -2.73 15.08
CA ILE A 244 15.00 -3.09 13.66
C ILE A 244 15.62 -4.47 13.35
N ILE A 245 16.68 -4.86 14.08
CA ILE A 245 17.35 -6.17 13.94
C ILE A 245 16.53 -7.30 14.62
N ASN A 246 15.63 -6.96 15.54
CA ASN A 246 14.79 -7.90 16.29
C ASN A 246 13.36 -8.02 15.73
N ARG A 247 13.07 -7.47 14.54
CA ARG A 247 11.74 -7.59 13.94
C ARG A 247 11.37 -9.07 13.75
N PRO A 248 10.14 -9.48 14.09
CA PRO A 248 9.77 -10.88 14.03
C PRO A 248 9.92 -11.38 12.59
N PHE A 249 10.62 -12.51 12.43
CA PHE A 249 10.55 -13.32 11.22
C PHE A 249 9.08 -13.46 10.84
N PHE A 250 8.72 -13.18 9.57
CA PHE A 250 7.36 -13.44 9.10
C PHE A 250 7.01 -14.90 9.41
N LYS A 251 5.83 -15.14 9.99
CA LYS A 251 5.33 -16.46 10.38
C LYS A 251 4.05 -16.75 9.62
N GLU A 252 3.76 -18.02 9.42
CA GLU A 252 2.50 -18.46 8.81
C GLU A 252 1.30 -17.95 9.63
N GLY A 253 0.25 -17.50 8.96
CA GLY A 253 -0.96 -16.94 9.56
C GLY A 253 -0.89 -15.44 9.91
N TYR A 254 0.24 -14.77 9.64
CA TYR A 254 0.39 -13.34 9.89
C TYR A 254 -0.06 -12.53 8.68
N ILE A 255 -0.79 -11.43 8.89
CA ILE A 255 -0.98 -10.40 7.86
C ILE A 255 0.35 -9.66 7.67
N ILE A 256 0.69 -9.29 6.43
CA ILE A 256 1.86 -8.44 6.15
C ILE A 256 1.88 -7.24 7.11
N PRO A 257 2.93 -7.09 7.95
CA PRO A 257 3.09 -5.94 8.84
C PRO A 257 3.36 -4.70 8.00
N PHE A 258 2.32 -3.90 7.80
CA PHE A 258 2.39 -2.63 7.07
C PHE A 258 2.52 -1.48 8.07
N ASP A 259 3.68 -1.41 8.72
CA ASP A 259 4.00 -0.32 9.62
C ASP A 259 4.14 1.02 8.85
N SER A 260 4.17 2.11 9.59
CA SER A 260 4.31 3.44 9.00
C SER A 260 5.57 3.59 8.16
N ILE A 261 6.70 2.95 8.54
CA ILE A 261 7.95 3.01 7.77
C ILE A 261 7.78 2.37 6.40
N THR A 262 7.20 1.18 6.36
CA THR A 262 6.89 0.43 5.14
C THR A 262 5.96 1.23 4.23
N CYS A 263 4.90 1.83 4.79
CA CYS A 263 3.98 2.67 4.04
C CYS A 263 4.68 3.87 3.40
N ARG A 264 5.53 4.57 4.16
CA ARG A 264 6.32 5.71 3.68
C ARG A 264 7.25 5.33 2.53
N PHE A 265 7.94 4.19 2.64
CA PHE A 265 8.81 3.71 1.59
C PHE A 265 8.05 3.54 0.27
N PHE A 266 6.90 2.86 0.30
CA PHE A 266 6.10 2.63 -0.90
C PHE A 266 5.48 3.90 -1.47
N ARG A 267 4.97 4.78 -0.60
CA ARG A 267 4.49 6.09 -1.01
C ARG A 267 5.58 6.90 -1.72
N ASN A 268 6.77 6.99 -1.12
CA ASN A 268 7.88 7.75 -1.70
C ASN A 268 8.33 7.15 -3.03
N PHE A 269 8.36 5.82 -3.14
CA PHE A 269 8.64 5.16 -4.41
C PHE A 269 7.62 5.59 -5.49
N PHE A 270 6.32 5.57 -5.20
CA PHE A 270 5.31 6.01 -6.16
C PHE A 270 5.46 7.48 -6.55
N ILE A 271 5.71 8.37 -5.58
CA ILE A 271 5.92 9.80 -5.84
C ILE A 271 7.13 9.99 -6.76
N TYR A 272 8.29 9.47 -6.37
CA TYR A 272 9.53 9.63 -7.12
C TYR A 272 9.47 8.99 -8.50
N PHE A 273 8.75 7.89 -8.64
CA PHE A 273 8.49 7.26 -9.92
C PHE A 273 7.68 8.19 -10.85
N MET A 274 6.57 8.74 -10.35
CA MET A 274 5.71 9.63 -11.12
C MET A 274 6.37 10.97 -11.43
N GLU A 275 7.14 11.53 -10.50
CA GLU A 275 7.93 12.74 -10.72
C GLU A 275 9.03 12.53 -11.76
N SER A 276 9.75 11.41 -11.70
CA SER A 276 10.80 11.11 -12.69
C SER A 276 10.22 10.89 -14.07
N LEU A 277 9.03 10.30 -14.16
CA LEU A 277 8.29 10.20 -15.41
C LEU A 277 7.88 11.60 -15.90
N ASN A 278 7.36 12.46 -15.02
CA ASN A 278 7.01 13.84 -15.37
C ASN A 278 8.22 14.60 -15.92
N GLU A 279 9.33 14.67 -15.19
CA GLU A 279 10.55 15.39 -15.60
C GLU A 279 11.12 14.85 -16.92
N THR A 280 10.95 13.55 -17.19
CA THR A 280 11.35 12.95 -18.47
C THR A 280 10.62 13.55 -19.67
N PHE A 281 9.31 13.76 -19.53
CA PHE A 281 8.41 14.21 -20.60
C PHE A 281 8.07 15.70 -20.56
N LYS A 282 8.42 16.38 -19.47
CA LYS A 282 8.35 17.83 -19.32
C LYS A 282 9.23 18.50 -20.38
N ASN A 283 8.64 19.52 -21.03
CA ASN A 283 9.29 20.38 -22.01
C ASN A 283 9.91 21.59 -21.31
#